data_AF-A0A6J6UBV7-F1
#
_entry.id   AF-A0A6J6UBV7-F1
#
_cell.length_a   1.000
_cell.length_b   1.000
_cell.length_c   1.000
_cell.angle_alpha   90.00
_cell.angle_beta   90.00
_cell.angle_gamma   90.00
#
_symmetry.space_group_name_H-M   'P 1'
#
loop_
_entity.id
_entity.type
_entity.pdbx_description
1 polymer ?
#
loop_
_entity_poly.entity_id
_entity_poly.type
_entity_poly.pdbx_seq_one_letter_code
_entity_poly.pdbx_strand_id
1 'polypeptide(L)' 'MCGIAAPEVFGADDYGNSVVLITGDIPVALEAKVRRAEGNCPERAIHIEA' A
#
# COMPACT_ATOMS: atom_id res chain seq x y z
N MET A 1 -3.17 -8.57 0.08
CA MET A 1 -2.06 -8.61 1.07
C MET A 1 -1.63 -7.22 1.53
N CYS A 2 -1.54 -6.23 0.64
CA CYS A 2 -1.23 -4.83 0.97
C CYS A 2 -2.04 -4.24 2.12
N GLY A 3 -3.38 -4.36 2.12
CA GLY A 3 -4.24 -3.89 3.22
C GLY A 3 -4.01 -4.58 4.57
N ILE A 4 -3.36 -5.75 4.60
CA ILE A 4 -2.93 -6.40 5.85
C ILE A 4 -1.54 -5.89 6.26
N ALA A 5 -0.65 -5.67 5.30
CA ALA A 5 0.72 -5.23 5.55
C ALA A 5 0.80 -3.75 5.97
N ALA A 6 -0.04 -2.89 5.40
CA ALA A 6 -0.11 -1.45 5.68
C ALA A 6 -1.57 -0.97 5.58
N PRO A 7 -2.46 -1.36 6.53
CA PRO A 7 -3.87 -0.94 6.53
C PRO A 7 -4.05 0.58 6.61
N GLU A 8 -3.06 1.31 7.11
CA GLU A 8 -3.08 2.77 7.16
C GLU A 8 -2.92 3.42 5.77
N VAL A 9 -2.41 2.68 4.79
CA VAL A 9 -2.09 3.18 3.43
C VAL A 9 -2.97 2.54 2.37
N PHE A 10 -3.40 1.29 2.55
CA PHE A 10 -4.17 0.55 1.56
C PHE A 10 -5.51 0.08 2.12
N GLY A 11 -6.58 0.35 1.38
CA GLY A 11 -7.93 -0.15 1.64
C GLY A 11 -8.53 -0.79 0.39
N ALA A 12 -9.74 -1.33 0.51
CA ALA A 12 -10.48 -1.89 -0.62
C ALA A 12 -11.51 -0.89 -1.16
N ASP A 13 -11.67 -0.83 -2.48
CA ASP A 13 -12.83 -0.20 -3.12
C ASP A 13 -14.07 -1.12 -3.09
N ASP A 14 -15.17 -0.65 -3.67
CA ASP A 14 -16.45 -1.39 -3.71
C ASP A 14 -16.38 -2.70 -4.54
N TYR A 15 -15.34 -2.86 -5.36
CA TYR A 15 -15.10 -4.05 -6.18
C TYR A 15 -14.05 -4.99 -5.57
N GLY A 16 -13.49 -4.63 -4.40
CA GLY A 16 -12.46 -5.39 -3.70
C GLY A 16 -11.03 -5.15 -4.19
N ASN A 17 -10.81 -4.19 -5.11
CA ASN A 17 -9.47 -3.80 -5.51
C ASN A 17 -8.82 -2.94 -4.43
N SER A 18 -7.50 -3.06 -4.27
CA SER A 18 -6.80 -2.21 -3.33
C SER A 18 -6.61 -0.80 -3.88
N VAL A 19 -6.93 0.21 -3.06
CA VAL A 19 -6.70 1.63 -3.34
C VAL A 19 -5.83 2.27 -2.26
N VAL A 20 -5.15 3.37 -2.59
CA VAL A 20 -4.36 4.17 -1.64
C VAL A 20 -5.28 5.09 -0.83
N LEU A 21 -5.15 5.08 0.49
CA LEU A 21 -6.00 5.81 1.43
C LEU A 21 -5.44 7.18 1.86
N ILE A 22 -4.14 7.38 1.66
CA ILE A 22 -3.45 8.64 2.01
C ILE A 22 -3.14 9.46 0.77
N THR A 23 -2.93 10.75 0.97
CA THR A 23 -2.47 11.68 -0.07
C THR A 23 -1.12 12.26 0.32
N GLY A 24 -0.30 12.59 -0.68
CA GLY A 24 1.06 13.09 -0.47
C GLY A 24 2.05 12.00 -0.08
N ASP A 25 3.10 12.39 0.64
CA ASP A 25 4.22 11.50 0.97
C ASP A 25 3.83 10.44 2.00
N ILE A 26 4.46 9.27 1.88
CA ILE A 26 4.34 8.20 2.88
C ILE A 26 5.04 8.66 4.16
N PRO A 27 4.37 8.70 5.32
CA PRO A 27 5.02 9.00 6.58
C PRO A 27 6.17 8.03 6.85
N VAL A 28 7.32 8.53 7.35
CA VAL A 28 8.52 7.73 7.63
C VAL A 28 8.23 6.46 8.45
N ALA A 29 7.31 6.55 9.41
CA ALA A 29 6.91 5.42 10.25
C ALA A 29 6.18 4.29 9.48
N LEU A 30 5.64 4.57 8.29
CA LEU A 30 4.90 3.64 7.44
C LEU A 30 5.71 3.14 6.25
N GLU A 31 6.85 3.75 5.90
CA GLU A 31 7.67 3.37 4.73
C GLU A 31 8.03 1.88 4.72
N ALA A 32 8.47 1.33 5.87
CA ALA A 32 8.83 -0.09 5.96
C ALA A 32 7.62 -1.01 5.69
N LYS A 33 6.42 -0.61 6.15
CA LYS A 33 5.19 -1.35 5.88
C LYS A 33 4.80 -1.28 4.41
N VAL A 34 4.93 -0.11 3.79
CA VAL A 34 4.60 0.09 2.36
C VAL A 34 5.58 -0.67 1.46
N ARG A 35 6.88 -0.63 1.74
CA ARG A 35 7.88 -1.44 1.03
C ARG A 35 7.60 -2.94 1.17
N ARG A 36 7.18 -3.39 2.35
CA ARG A 36 6.75 -4.77 2.55
C ARG A 36 5.49 -5.10 1.74
N ALA A 37 4.52 -4.19 1.66
CA ALA A 37 3.31 -4.37 0.87
C ALA A 37 3.63 -4.50 -0.62
N GLU A 38 4.51 -3.64 -1.14
CA GLU A 38 4.99 -3.66 -2.53
C GLU A 38 5.69 -4.98 -2.86
N GLY A 39 6.73 -5.36 -2.10
CA GLY A 39 7.48 -6.58 -2.37
C GLY A 39 6.70 -7.89 -2.19
N ASN A 40 5.56 -7.86 -1.49
CA ASN A 40 4.67 -9.02 -1.33
C ASN A 40 3.47 -9.01 -2.30
N CYS A 41 3.36 -8.04 -3.20
CA CYS A 41 2.26 -7.98 -4.15
C CYS A 41 2.50 -8.98 -5.30
N PRO A 42 1.75 -10.09 -5.38
CA PRO A 42 1.98 -11.11 -6.43
C PRO A 42 1.74 -10.55 -7.83
N GLU A 43 0.84 -9.57 -7.95
CA GLU A 43 0.47 -8.92 -9.21
C GLU A 43 1.43 -7.78 -9.58
N ARG A 44 2.39 -7.41 -8.73
CA ARG A 44 3.29 -6.25 -8.91
C ARG A 44 2.55 -4.93 -9.20
N ALA A 45 1.40 -4.74 -8.59
CA ALA A 45 0.50 -3.62 -8.82
C ALA A 45 0.80 -2.37 -7.96
N ILE A 46 1.83 -2.41 -7.11
CA ILE A 46 2.17 -1.34 -6.18
C ILE A 46 3.49 -0.72 -6.65
N HIS A 47 3.53 0.61 -6.76
CA HIS A 47 4.71 1.35 -7.17
C HIS A 47 5.00 2.43 -6.12
N ILE A 48 6.28 2.56 -5.75
CA ILE A 48 6.77 3.58 -4.84
C ILE A 48 7.65 4.51 -5.68
N GLU A 49 7.24 5.77 -5.78
CA GLU A 49 8.00 6.82 -6.46
C GLU A 49 8.93 7.54 -5.46
N ALA A 50 10.03 8.08 -5.95
CA ALA A 50 11.08 8.73 -5.16
C ALA A 50 11.00 10.25 -5.23
#